data_AF-U2DYC2-F1
#
_entry.id   AF-U2DYC2-F1
#
_cell.length_a   1.000
_cell.length_b   1.000
_cell.length_c   1.000
_cell.angle_alpha   90.00
_cell.angle_beta   90.00
_cell.angle_gamma   90.00
#
_symmetry.space_group_name_H-M   'P 1'
#
loop_
_entity.id
_entity.type
_entity.pdbx_description
1 polymer ?
#
loop_
_entity_poly.entity_id
_entity_poly.type
_entity_poly.pdbx_seq_one_letter_code
_entity_poly.pdbx_strand_id
1 'polypeptide(L)'
;MRKVASIFSMIIGTCMLSMWIMFLVTGQIPELETIPKEIIMHILIESITAILLITSGVGLLKRTNWSDNLYLFTSGMLCYTLVNSAGYYLQTNDFIFIVMFGVFLLFQLLILYYLFIKKRIN
;
A
#
# COMPACT_ATOMS: atom_id res chain seq x y z
N MET A 1 -12.13 -6.12 13.59
CA MET A 1 -11.50 -6.22 12.25
C MET A 1 -11.66 -4.97 11.39
N ARG A 2 -12.86 -4.41 11.15
CA ARG A 2 -12.96 -3.12 10.42
C ARG A 2 -12.06 -2.00 10.99
N LYS A 3 -12.00 -1.88 12.32
CA LYS A 3 -11.10 -0.92 12.99
C LYS A 3 -9.61 -1.22 12.73
N VAL A 4 -9.22 -2.50 12.74
CA VAL A 4 -7.84 -2.93 12.46
C VAL A 4 -7.48 -2.65 10.99
N ALA A 5 -8.33 -3.07 10.05
CA ALA A 5 -8.18 -2.82 8.61
C ALA A 5 -8.07 -1.32 8.32
N SER A 6 -8.93 -0.51 8.95
CA SER A 6 -8.89 0.94 8.82
C SER A 6 -7.57 1.56 9.30
N ILE A 7 -7.18 1.26 10.55
CA ILE A 7 -5.95 1.80 11.14
C ILE A 7 -4.74 1.36 10.31
N PHE A 8 -4.70 0.08 9.93
CA PHE A 8 -3.64 -0.46 9.08
C PHE A 8 -3.54 0.29 7.75
N SER A 9 -4.64 0.45 7.01
CA SER A 9 -4.65 1.18 5.74
C SER A 9 -4.23 2.64 5.88
N MET A 10 -4.68 3.32 6.94
CA MET A 10 -4.28 4.71 7.18
C MET A 10 -2.79 4.82 7.46
N ILE A 11 -2.25 3.96 8.34
CA ILE A 11 -0.82 3.94 8.66
C ILE A 11 0.00 3.66 7.41
N ILE A 12 -0.31 2.59 6.67
CA ILE A 12 0.44 2.21 5.46
C ILE A 12 0.37 3.33 4.41
N GLY A 13 -0.81 3.88 4.14
CA GLY A 13 -0.96 4.99 3.20
C GLY A 13 -0.16 6.22 3.62
N THR A 14 -0.17 6.58 4.90
CA THR A 14 0.66 7.69 5.40
C THR A 14 2.15 7.39 5.26
N CYS A 15 2.60 6.19 5.64
CA CYS A 15 4.00 5.78 5.50
C CYS A 15 4.47 5.79 4.04
N MET A 16 3.63 5.33 3.10
CA MET A 16 3.94 5.37 1.66
C MET A 16 4.16 6.80 1.17
N LEU A 17 3.25 7.74 1.50
CA LEU A 17 3.41 9.14 1.10
C LEU A 17 4.65 9.76 1.75
N SER A 18 4.86 9.52 3.05
CA SER A 18 6.03 10.05 3.77
C SER A 18 7.34 9.52 3.18
N MET A 19 7.40 8.25 2.81
CA MET A 19 8.59 7.64 2.20
C MET A 19 8.88 8.26 0.84
N TRP A 20 7.89 8.39 -0.05
CA TRP A 20 8.09 9.02 -1.35
C TRP A 20 8.51 10.49 -1.24
N ILE A 21 7.88 11.24 -0.35
CA ILE A 21 8.28 12.63 -0.07
C ILE A 21 9.74 12.68 0.38
N MET A 22 10.14 11.80 1.30
CA MET A 22 11.51 11.73 1.79
C MET A 22 12.49 11.44 0.64
N PHE A 23 12.25 10.40 -0.16
CA PHE A 23 13.11 10.04 -1.28
C PHE A 23 13.24 11.15 -2.34
N LEU A 24 12.14 11.85 -2.65
CA LEU A 24 12.15 12.98 -3.56
C LEU A 24 12.96 14.16 -3.02
N VAL A 25 12.82 14.48 -1.73
CA VAL A 25 13.53 15.59 -1.09
C VAL A 25 15.02 15.29 -0.92
N THR A 26 15.39 14.04 -0.61
CA THR A 26 16.78 13.63 -0.42
C THR A 26 17.49 13.28 -1.73
N GLY A 27 16.79 13.28 -2.87
CA GLY A 27 17.36 12.89 -4.16
C GLY A 27 17.79 11.41 -4.21
N GLN A 28 17.11 10.54 -3.45
CA GLN A 28 17.45 9.10 -3.35
C GLN A 28 16.79 8.25 -4.46
N ILE A 29 16.46 8.87 -5.59
CA ILE A 29 15.79 8.23 -6.73
C ILE A 29 16.64 8.43 -7.99
N PRO A 30 17.75 7.68 -8.14
CA PRO A 30 18.64 7.82 -9.30
C PRO A 30 17.92 7.49 -10.63
N GLU A 31 16.83 6.72 -10.60
CA GLU A 31 16.02 6.34 -11.76
C GLU A 31 15.31 7.52 -12.43
N LEU A 32 15.19 8.66 -11.75
CA LEU A 32 14.67 9.89 -12.35
C LEU A 32 15.55 10.37 -13.51
N GLU A 33 16.85 10.06 -13.49
CA GLU A 33 17.78 10.42 -14.57
C GLU A 33 17.85 9.34 -15.66
N THR A 34 17.78 8.06 -15.28
CA THR A 34 17.99 6.95 -16.22
C THR A 34 16.70 6.50 -16.91
N ILE A 35 15.60 6.35 -16.17
CA ILE A 35 14.32 5.83 -16.68
C ILE A 35 13.13 6.67 -16.16
N PRO A 36 13.08 7.98 -16.47
CA PRO A 36 12.16 8.94 -15.84
C PRO A 36 10.68 8.58 -15.99
N LYS A 37 10.26 8.08 -17.16
CA LYS A 37 8.85 7.80 -17.43
C LYS A 37 8.31 6.65 -16.57
N GLU A 38 9.12 5.62 -16.35
CA GLU A 38 8.72 4.46 -15.55
C GLU A 38 8.62 4.83 -14.09
N ILE A 39 9.62 5.53 -13.55
CA ILE A 39 9.62 5.93 -12.13
C ILE A 39 8.53 6.96 -11.81
N ILE A 40 8.24 7.90 -12.72
CA ILE A 40 7.13 8.85 -12.53
C ILE A 40 5.79 8.10 -12.44
N MET A 41 5.55 7.14 -13.33
CA MET A 41 4.32 6.34 -13.30
C MET A 41 4.25 5.46 -12.04
N HIS A 42 5.39 4.95 -11.59
CA HIS A 42 5.50 4.20 -10.35
C HIS A 42 5.15 5.05 -9.11
N ILE A 43 5.75 6.24 -8.98
CA ILE A 43 5.43 7.21 -7.92
C ILE A 43 3.96 7.59 -7.96
N LEU A 44 3.41 7.83 -9.16
CA LEU A 44 2.02 8.22 -9.35
C LEU A 44 1.07 7.14 -8.85
N ILE A 45 1.26 5.88 -9.26
CA ILE A 45 0.35 4.80 -8.87
C ILE A 45 0.44 4.50 -7.37
N GLU A 46 1.64 4.57 -6.78
CA GLU A 46 1.81 4.40 -5.34
C GLU A 46 1.20 5.55 -4.54
N SER A 47 1.32 6.79 -5.03
CA SER A 47 0.67 7.96 -4.42
C SER A 47 -0.86 7.85 -4.45
N ILE A 48 -1.42 7.44 -5.59
CA ILE A 48 -2.87 7.18 -5.72
C ILE A 48 -3.29 6.07 -4.75
N THR A 49 -2.54 4.97 -4.70
CA THR A 49 -2.80 3.84 -3.78
C THR A 49 -2.83 4.33 -2.33
N ALA A 50 -1.85 5.13 -1.93
CA ALA A 50 -1.73 5.66 -0.59
C ALA A 50 -2.89 6.61 -0.20
N ILE A 51 -3.27 7.53 -1.09
CA ILE A 51 -4.41 8.43 -0.88
C ILE A 51 -5.71 7.63 -0.73
N LEU A 52 -5.92 6.63 -1.58
CA LEU A 52 -7.12 5.80 -1.52
C LEU A 52 -7.13 4.89 -0.29
N LEU A 53 -5.97 4.38 0.16
CA LEU A 53 -5.85 3.64 1.43
C LEU A 53 -6.27 4.50 2.61
N ILE A 54 -5.79 5.74 2.71
CA ILE A 54 -6.19 6.68 3.76
C ILE A 54 -7.71 6.96 3.67
N THR A 55 -8.20 7.23 2.47
CA THR A 55 -9.62 7.55 2.22
C THR A 55 -10.54 6.37 2.60
N SER A 56 -10.18 5.16 2.19
CA SER A 56 -10.91 3.93 2.55
C SER A 56 -10.84 3.65 4.05
N GLY A 57 -9.68 3.87 4.69
CA GLY A 57 -9.52 3.73 6.13
C GLY A 57 -10.41 4.70 6.92
N VAL A 58 -10.46 5.97 6.52
CA VAL A 58 -11.39 6.97 7.11
C VAL A 58 -12.85 6.58 6.88
N GLY A 59 -13.19 6.12 5.67
CA GLY A 59 -14.53 5.62 5.34
C GLY A 59 -14.96 4.45 6.22
N LEU A 60 -14.05 3.50 6.47
CA LEU A 60 -14.30 2.35 7.34
C LEU A 60 -14.54 2.75 8.81
N LEU A 61 -13.85 3.78 9.34
CA LEU A 61 -14.14 4.31 10.70
C LEU A 61 -15.51 4.97 10.75
N LYS A 62 -15.84 5.75 9.73
CA LYS A 62 -17.12 6.46 9.62
C LYS A 62 -18.28 5.54 9.20
N ARG A 63 -18.00 4.26 8.91
CA ARG A 63 -18.98 3.24 8.48
C ARG A 63 -19.80 3.67 7.27
N THR A 64 -19.17 4.33 6.30
CA THR A 64 -19.86 4.76 5.07
C THR A 64 -20.17 3.56 4.17
N ASN A 65 -21.25 3.63 3.40
CA ASN A 65 -21.70 2.54 2.52
C ASN A 65 -20.71 2.17 1.40
N TRP A 66 -19.90 3.12 0.93
CA TRP A 66 -18.88 2.90 -0.11
C TRP A 66 -17.55 2.36 0.43
N SER A 67 -17.33 2.39 1.76
CA SER A 67 -16.02 2.11 2.35
C SER A 67 -15.53 0.68 2.14
N ASP A 68 -16.41 -0.32 2.20
CA ASP A 68 -16.02 -1.72 2.02
C ASP A 68 -15.53 -2.00 0.60
N ASN A 69 -16.25 -1.49 -0.41
CA ASN A 69 -15.88 -1.68 -1.81
C ASN A 69 -14.57 -0.95 -2.13
N LEU A 70 -14.43 0.29 -1.66
CA LEU A 70 -13.21 1.05 -1.85
C LEU A 70 -12.03 0.36 -1.14
N TYR A 71 -12.22 -0.13 0.09
CA TYR A 71 -11.18 -0.88 0.82
C TYR A 71 -10.74 -2.13 0.09
N LEU A 72 -11.66 -2.91 -0.49
CA LEU A 72 -11.29 -4.11 -1.26
C LEU A 72 -10.48 -3.75 -2.51
N PHE A 73 -10.86 -2.68 -3.21
CA PHE A 73 -10.13 -2.18 -4.37
C PHE A 73 -8.72 -1.73 -3.98
N THR A 74 -8.59 -0.89 -2.95
CA THR A 74 -7.29 -0.36 -2.50
C THR A 74 -6.41 -1.43 -1.86
N SER A 75 -7.01 -2.44 -1.24
CA SER A 75 -6.29 -3.61 -0.75
C SER A 75 -5.63 -4.40 -1.88
N GLY A 76 -6.32 -4.55 -3.01
CA GLY A 76 -5.74 -5.16 -4.21
C GLY A 76 -4.57 -4.34 -4.77
N MET A 77 -4.74 -3.02 -4.86
CA MET A 77 -3.66 -2.11 -5.25
C MET A 77 -2.45 -2.22 -4.32
N LEU A 78 -2.67 -2.23 -3.00
CA LEU A 78 -1.60 -2.39 -2.02
C LEU A 78 -0.85 -3.72 -2.19
N CYS A 79 -1.57 -4.84 -2.36
CA CYS A 79 -0.93 -6.13 -2.61
C CYS A 79 -0.03 -6.09 -3.86
N TYR A 80 -0.53 -5.51 -4.96
CA TYR A 80 0.26 -5.34 -6.18
C TYR A 80 1.50 -4.49 -5.93
N THR A 81 1.33 -3.33 -5.30
CA THR A 81 2.42 -2.39 -4.98
C THR A 81 3.51 -3.06 -4.13
N LEU A 82 3.14 -3.80 -3.08
CA LEU A 82 4.10 -4.48 -2.20
C LEU A 82 4.92 -5.54 -2.95
N VAL A 83 4.28 -6.30 -3.85
CA VAL A 83 4.98 -7.30 -4.67
C VAL A 83 5.91 -6.61 -5.68
N ASN A 84 5.42 -5.56 -6.37
CA ASN A 84 6.20 -4.84 -7.35
C ASN A 84 7.44 -4.16 -6.72
N SER A 85 7.25 -3.50 -5.59
CA SER A 85 8.34 -2.88 -4.81
C SER A 85 9.36 -3.92 -4.32
N ALA A 86 8.91 -5.06 -3.78
CA ALA A 86 9.82 -6.13 -3.38
C ALA A 86 10.65 -6.68 -4.56
N GLY A 87 10.05 -6.78 -5.74
CA GLY A 87 10.73 -7.18 -6.98
C GLY A 87 11.86 -6.25 -7.39
N TYR A 88 11.68 -4.94 -7.23
CA TYR A 88 12.74 -3.94 -7.47
C TYR A 88 13.90 -4.13 -6.49
N TYR A 89 13.63 -4.24 -5.18
CA TYR A 89 14.70 -4.38 -4.18
C TYR A 89 15.41 -5.74 -4.21
N LEU A 90 14.80 -6.77 -4.80
CA LEU A 90 15.50 -8.03 -5.12
C LEU A 90 16.66 -7.81 -6.11
N GLN A 91 16.54 -6.86 -7.03
CA GLN A 91 17.60 -6.56 -8.00
C GLN A 91 18.76 -5.79 -7.35
N THR A 92 18.45 -4.92 -6.37
CA THR A 92 19.44 -4.13 -5.65
C THR A 92 20.03 -4.84 -4.41
N ASN A 93 19.57 -6.07 -4.12
CA ASN A 93 19.94 -6.88 -2.94
C ASN A 93 19.69 -6.18 -1.59
N ASP A 94 18.72 -5.26 -1.52
CA ASP A 94 18.37 -4.62 -0.26
C ASP A 94 17.34 -5.46 0.52
N PHE A 95 17.89 -6.40 1.30
CA PHE A 95 17.09 -7.37 2.07
C PHE A 95 16.17 -6.74 3.11
N ILE A 96 16.48 -5.54 3.61
CA ILE A 96 15.65 -4.87 4.62
C ILE A 96 14.29 -4.50 4.01
N PHE A 97 14.29 -3.88 2.83
CA PHE A 97 13.05 -3.52 2.15
C PHE A 97 12.26 -4.76 1.70
N ILE A 98 12.94 -5.79 1.20
CA ILE A 98 12.29 -7.05 0.78
C ILE A 98 11.51 -7.66 1.94
N VAL A 99 12.14 -7.80 3.11
CA VAL A 99 11.48 -8.37 4.29
C VAL A 99 10.34 -7.49 4.77
N MET A 100 10.55 -6.17 4.83
CA MET A 100 9.51 -5.22 5.25
C MET A 100 8.25 -5.32 4.37
N PHE A 101 8.41 -5.29 3.04
CA PHE A 101 7.27 -5.44 2.12
C PHE A 101 6.61 -6.81 2.23
N GLY A 102 7.38 -7.88 2.41
CA GLY A 102 6.86 -9.22 2.66
C GLY A 102 6.00 -9.30 3.93
N VAL A 103 6.43 -8.65 5.02
CA VAL A 103 5.68 -8.56 6.27
C VAL A 103 4.37 -7.79 6.07
N PHE A 104 4.41 -6.63 5.41
CA PHE A 104 3.18 -5.87 5.11
C PHE A 104 2.21 -6.64 4.22
N LEU A 105 2.73 -7.39 3.25
CA LEU A 105 1.91 -8.22 2.36
C LEU A 105 1.23 -9.34 3.16
N LEU A 106 1.96 -10.00 4.04
CA LEU A 106 1.40 -11.04 4.91
C LEU A 106 0.27 -10.48 5.78
N PHE A 107 0.49 -9.33 6.44
CA PHE A 107 -0.57 -8.68 7.23
C PHE A 107 -1.80 -8.33 6.39
N GLN A 108 -1.59 -7.76 5.21
CA GLN A 108 -2.68 -7.39 4.31
C GLN A 108 -3.49 -8.62 3.86
N LEU A 109 -2.82 -9.72 3.52
CA LEU A 109 -3.47 -10.97 3.14
C LEU A 109 -4.25 -11.60 4.31
N LEU A 110 -3.70 -11.57 5.52
CA LEU A 110 -4.40 -12.06 6.72
C LEU A 110 -5.68 -11.26 7.01
N ILE A 111 -5.62 -9.94 6.87
CA ILE A 111 -6.79 -9.06 7.05
C ILE A 111 -7.85 -9.39 5.99
N LEU A 112 -7.47 -9.53 4.72
CA LEU A 112 -8.40 -9.90 3.64
C LEU A 112 -9.02 -11.27 3.87
N TYR A 113 -8.21 -12.28 4.17
CA TYR A 113 -8.66 -13.65 4.43
C TYR A 113 -9.74 -13.68 5.52
N TYR A 114 -9.51 -12.99 6.64
CA TYR A 114 -10.49 -12.90 7.71
C TYR A 114 -11.78 -12.20 7.26
N LEU A 115 -11.67 -11.07 6.54
CA LEU A 115 -12.84 -10.32 6.07
C LEU A 115 -13.71 -11.16 5.14
N PHE A 116 -13.11 -11.93 4.23
CA PHE A 116 -13.84 -12.82 3.31
C PHE A 116 -14.53 -13.98 4.03
N ILE A 117 -13.87 -14.63 5.00
CA ILE A 117 -14.49 -15.71 5.77
C ILE A 117 -15.69 -15.20 6.56
N LYS A 118 -15.54 -14.07 7.25
CA LYS A 118 -16.63 -13.51 8.05
C LYS A 118 -17.83 -13.10 7.18
N LYS A 119 -17.59 -12.57 5.98
CA LYS A 119 -18.65 -12.18 5.04
C LYS A 119 -19.43 -13.38 4.48
N ARG A 120 -18.85 -14.59 4.50
CA ARG A 120 -19.50 -15.83 4.03
C ARG A 120 -20.37 -16.51 5.11
N ILE A 121 -20.19 -16.15 6.38
CA ILE A 121 -20.86 -16.80 7.53
C ILE A 121 -22.09 -16.00 8.03
N ASN A 122 -22.25 -14.75 7.57
CA ASN A 122 -23.44 -13.91 7.80
C ASN A 122 -24.26 -13.78 6.52
#